data_AF-A0A658Z5Z7-F1
#
_entry.id   AF-A0A658Z5Z7-F1
#
_cell.length_a   1.000
_cell.length_b   1.000
_cell.length_c   1.000
_cell.angle_alpha   90.00
_cell.angle_beta   90.00
_cell.angle_gamma   90.00
#
_symmetry.space_group_name_H-M   'P 1'
#
loop_
_entity.id
_entity.type
_entity.pdbx_description
1 polymer ?
#
loop_
_entity_poly.entity_id
_entity_poly.type
_entity_poly.pdbx_seq_one_letter_code
_entity_poly.pdbx_strand_id
1 'polypeptide(L)'
;MSRKTQRYSKEFKAEAVRTVLENQLSISEGASRLFLPEGTLGQWVTAARKGLGTPGSRTVAELESEILQLRKALNEARLERDILKKATAYFAQESLKNR
;
A
#
# COMPACT_ATOMS: atom_id res chain seq x y z
N MET A 1 -14.52 -36.02 4.26
CA MET A 1 -15.33 -34.88 3.73
C MET A 1 -14.36 -33.79 3.27
N SER A 2 -14.22 -33.56 1.96
CA SER A 2 -13.36 -32.48 1.44
C SER A 2 -14.07 -31.13 1.62
N ARG A 3 -13.52 -30.22 2.44
CA ARG A 3 -14.05 -28.85 2.55
C ARG A 3 -13.72 -28.13 1.24
N LYS A 4 -14.74 -27.77 0.45
CA LYS A 4 -14.58 -26.84 -0.67
C LYS A 4 -14.05 -25.51 -0.13
N THR A 5 -12.80 -25.20 -0.44
CA THR A 5 -12.19 -23.92 -0.08
C THR A 5 -12.75 -22.82 -1.00
N GLN A 6 -13.66 -22.01 -0.48
CA GLN A 6 -14.14 -20.83 -1.21
C GLN A 6 -12.98 -19.84 -1.36
N ARG A 7 -12.64 -19.50 -2.61
CA ARG A 7 -11.56 -18.55 -2.91
C ARG A 7 -12.13 -17.14 -2.95
N TYR A 8 -11.83 -16.36 -1.92
CA TYR A 8 -12.12 -14.92 -1.89
C TYR A 8 -10.95 -14.13 -2.47
N SER A 9 -11.25 -13.05 -3.20
CA SER A 9 -10.23 -12.13 -3.73
C SER A 9 -9.48 -11.41 -2.59
N LYS A 10 -8.28 -10.90 -2.88
CA LYS A 10 -7.45 -10.25 -1.86
C LYS A 10 -8.08 -8.92 -1.41
N GLU A 11 -8.67 -8.23 -2.37
CA GLU A 11 -9.35 -6.95 -2.20
C GLU A 11 -10.56 -7.11 -1.28
N PHE A 12 -11.38 -8.13 -1.53
CA PHE A 12 -12.56 -8.41 -0.71
C PHE A 12 -12.19 -8.80 0.73
N LYS A 13 -11.11 -9.58 0.92
CA LYS A 13 -10.61 -9.90 2.26
C LYS A 13 -10.15 -8.66 3.03
N ALA A 14 -9.44 -7.77 2.35
CA ALA A 14 -8.93 -6.53 2.94
C ALA A 14 -10.09 -5.60 3.33
N GLU A 15 -11.09 -5.47 2.45
CA GLU A 15 -12.30 -4.69 2.72
C GLU A 15 -13.10 -5.27 3.89
N ALA A 16 -13.35 -6.58 3.90
CA ALA A 16 -14.06 -7.26 4.98
C ALA A 16 -13.42 -7.04 6.36
N VAL A 17 -12.10 -7.14 6.43
CA VAL A 17 -11.35 -6.87 7.67
C VAL A 17 -11.42 -5.39 8.05
N ARG A 18 -11.28 -4.49 7.07
CA ARG A 18 -11.38 -3.04 7.29
C ARG A 18 -12.74 -2.67 7.87
N THR A 19 -13.83 -3.17 7.30
CA THR A 19 -15.20 -2.91 7.77
C THR A 19 -15.37 -3.30 9.23
N VAL A 20 -14.80 -4.44 9.67
CA VAL A 20 -14.87 -4.88 11.06
C VAL A 20 -14.03 -4.01 11.99
N LEU A 21 -12.81 -3.65 11.58
CA LEU A 21 -11.87 -2.89 12.41
C LEU A 21 -12.27 -1.41 12.54
N GLU A 22 -12.63 -0.76 11.43
CA GLU A 22 -12.97 0.67 11.41
C GLU A 22 -14.31 0.95 12.11
N ASN A 23 -15.34 0.13 11.83
CA ASN A 23 -16.66 0.29 12.43
C ASN A 23 -16.79 -0.37 13.81
N GLN A 24 -15.69 -0.92 14.36
CA GLN A 24 -15.65 -1.62 15.65
C GLN A 24 -16.75 -2.70 15.81
N LEU A 25 -17.11 -3.35 14.71
CA LEU A 25 -18.12 -4.40 14.71
C LEU A 25 -17.58 -5.67 15.34
N SER A 26 -18.47 -6.47 15.93
CA SER A 26 -18.12 -7.83 16.29
C SER A 26 -17.88 -8.68 15.04
N ILE A 27 -17.08 -9.75 15.16
CA ILE A 27 -16.82 -10.67 14.04
C ILE A 27 -18.13 -11.29 13.54
N SER A 28 -19.06 -11.63 14.45
CA SER A 28 -20.37 -12.20 14.11
C SER A 28 -21.23 -11.23 13.29
N GLU A 29 -21.25 -9.96 13.70
CA GLU A 29 -22.00 -8.92 13.00
C GLU A 29 -21.40 -8.61 11.62
N GLY A 30 -20.07 -8.47 11.55
CA GLY A 30 -19.38 -8.27 10.26
C GLY A 30 -19.58 -9.45 9.30
N ALA A 31 -19.55 -10.68 9.82
CA ALA A 31 -19.77 -11.89 9.04
C ALA A 31 -21.20 -11.95 8.50
N SER A 32 -22.18 -11.60 9.32
CA SER A 32 -23.59 -11.54 8.93
C SER A 32 -23.83 -10.51 7.82
N ARG A 33 -23.26 -9.31 7.94
CA ARG A 33 -23.39 -8.24 6.93
C ARG A 33 -22.74 -8.59 5.59
N LEU A 34 -21.62 -9.30 5.64
CA LEU A 34 -20.84 -9.67 4.45
C LEU A 34 -21.23 -11.04 3.88
N PHE A 35 -22.22 -11.72 4.48
CA PHE A 35 -22.63 -13.09 4.16
C PHE A 35 -21.45 -14.08 4.16
N LEU A 36 -20.56 -13.93 5.14
CA LEU A 36 -19.36 -14.76 5.31
C LEU A 36 -19.49 -15.71 6.50
N PRO A 37 -18.84 -16.88 6.45
CA PRO A 37 -18.67 -17.70 7.65
C PRO A 37 -17.86 -16.93 8.71
N GLU A 38 -18.37 -16.87 9.94
CA GLU A 38 -17.72 -16.17 11.07
C GLU A 38 -16.27 -16.63 11.29
N GLY A 39 -16.03 -17.94 11.22
CA GLY A 39 -14.68 -18.50 11.37
C GLY A 39 -13.70 -18.03 10.28
N THR A 40 -14.18 -17.78 9.07
CA THR A 40 -13.36 -17.26 7.96
C THR A 40 -13.00 -15.80 8.21
N LEU A 41 -13.99 -14.97 8.56
CA LEU A 41 -13.75 -13.56 8.86
C LEU A 41 -12.88 -13.39 10.11
N GLY A 42 -13.11 -14.19 11.15
CA GLY A 42 -12.33 -14.19 12.37
C GLY A 42 -10.86 -14.55 12.16
N GLN A 43 -10.56 -15.49 11.27
CA GLN A 43 -9.18 -15.80 10.86
C GLN A 43 -8.50 -14.59 10.20
N TRP A 44 -9.20 -13.88 9.30
CA TRP A 44 -8.63 -12.72 8.61
C TRP A 44 -8.42 -11.53 9.55
N VAL A 45 -9.39 -11.26 10.43
CA VAL A 45 -9.28 -10.19 11.44
C VAL A 45 -8.17 -10.50 12.44
N THR A 46 -8.04 -11.75 12.86
CA THR A 46 -6.96 -12.18 13.76
C THR A 46 -5.58 -12.06 13.10
N ALA A 47 -5.45 -12.46 11.84
CA ALA A 47 -4.23 -12.27 11.07
C ALA A 47 -3.86 -10.78 11.01
N ALA A 48 -4.81 -9.92 10.61
CA ALA A 48 -4.59 -8.49 10.52
C ALA A 48 -4.20 -7.85 11.87
N ARG A 49 -4.84 -8.24 12.98
CA ARG A 49 -4.49 -7.78 14.34
C ARG A 49 -3.09 -8.18 14.77
N LYS A 50 -2.58 -9.32 14.31
CA LYS A 50 -1.23 -9.80 14.60
C LYS A 50 -0.14 -9.12 13.77
N GLY A 51 -0.49 -8.14 12.93
CA GLY A 51 0.45 -7.52 11.98
C GLY A 51 0.91 -8.47 10.87
N LEU A 52 0.40 -9.71 10.87
CA LEU A 52 0.48 -10.63 9.76
C LEU A 52 -0.58 -10.14 8.78
N GLY A 53 -0.20 -9.21 7.92
CA GLY A 53 -1.09 -8.57 6.95
C GLY A 53 -2.12 -9.55 6.38
N THR A 54 -3.35 -9.08 6.15
CA THR A 54 -4.40 -9.90 5.53
C THR A 54 -3.82 -10.74 4.39
N PRO A 55 -4.19 -12.01 4.18
CA PRO A 55 -3.57 -12.85 3.16
C PRO A 55 -3.66 -12.20 1.77
N GLY A 56 -2.59 -11.51 1.34
CA GLY A 56 -2.56 -10.66 0.15
C GLY A 56 -2.19 -9.19 0.35
N SER A 57 -2.11 -8.64 1.56
CA SER A 57 -1.59 -7.29 1.81
C SER A 57 -0.08 -7.31 2.02
N ARG A 58 0.61 -6.34 1.40
CA ARG A 58 2.04 -6.09 1.64
C ARG A 58 2.30 -5.92 3.13
N THR A 59 3.37 -6.52 3.61
CA THR A 59 3.84 -6.36 4.98
C THR A 59 4.33 -4.94 5.21
N VAL A 60 4.37 -4.50 6.47
CA VAL A 60 4.90 -3.18 6.84
C VAL A 60 6.35 -3.03 6.35
N ALA A 61 7.17 -4.08 6.50
CA ALA A 61 8.56 -4.07 6.04
C ALA A 61 8.70 -3.89 4.50
N GLU A 62 7.82 -4.53 3.72
CA GLU A 62 7.80 -4.34 2.26
C GLU A 62 7.43 -2.89 1.90
N LEU A 63 6.44 -2.32 2.60
CA LEU A 63 6.05 -0.92 2.40
C LEU A 63 7.16 0.06 2.81
N GLU A 64 7.85 -0.18 3.91
CA GLU A 64 8.98 0.63 4.37
C GLU A 64 10.15 0.59 3.37
N SER A 65 10.46 -0.59 2.84
CA SER A 65 11.48 -0.77 1.79
C SER A 65 11.12 0.02 0.53
N GLU A 66 9.87 -0.07 0.07
CA GLU A 66 9.38 0.66 -1.09
C GLU A 66 9.41 2.17 -0.88
N ILE A 67 9.02 2.65 0.32
CA ILE A 67 9.12 4.07 0.69
C ILE A 67 10.57 4.55 0.61
N LEU A 68 11.53 3.76 1.10
CA LEU A 68 12.93 4.11 1.08
C LEU A 68 13.48 4.18 -0.36
N GLN A 69 13.12 3.22 -1.20
CA GLN A 69 13.48 3.22 -2.63
C GLN A 69 12.89 4.42 -3.38
N LEU A 70 11.60 4.70 -3.17
CA LEU A 70 10.93 5.84 -3.80
C LEU A 70 11.53 7.17 -3.37
N ARG A 71 11.89 7.33 -2.09
CA ARG A 71 12.57 8.54 -1.59
C ARG A 71 13.94 8.72 -2.24
N LYS A 72 14.69 7.63 -2.43
CA LYS A 72 15.99 7.67 -3.12
C LYS A 72 15.83 8.11 -4.57
N ALA A 73 14.94 7.46 -5.33
CA ALA A 73 14.69 7.81 -6.73
C ALA A 73 14.19 9.25 -6.90
N LEU A 74 13.31 9.71 -5.99
CA LEU A 74 12.83 11.09 -6.00
C LEU A 74 13.95 12.10 -5.76
N ASN A 75 14.91 11.78 -4.89
CA ASN A 75 16.05 12.65 -4.61
C ASN A 75 17.00 12.72 -5.81
N GLU A 76 17.29 11.58 -6.44
CA GLU A 76 18.12 11.50 -7.66
C GLU A 76 17.49 12.33 -8.80
N ALA A 77 16.20 12.14 -9.08
CA ALA A 77 15.50 12.92 -10.10
C ALA A 77 15.48 14.43 -9.82
N ARG A 78 15.37 14.83 -8.54
CA ARG A 78 15.46 16.25 -8.15
C ARG A 78 16.84 16.83 -8.42
N LEU A 79 17.90 16.09 -8.07
CA LEU A 79 19.28 16.50 -8.32
C LEU A 79 19.55 16.66 -9.82
N GLU A 80 19.16 15.69 -10.65
CA GLU A 80 19.30 15.74 -12.10
C GLU A 80 18.60 16.96 -12.70
N ARG A 81 17.34 17.19 -12.31
CA ARG A 81 16.58 18.36 -12.74
C ARG A 81 17.27 19.67 -12.35
N ASP A 82 17.83 19.74 -11.14
CA ASP A 82 18.47 20.97 -10.66
C ASP A 82 19.81 21.23 -11.37
N ILE A 83 20.56 20.18 -11.72
CA ILE A 83 21.75 20.28 -12.58
C ILE A 83 21.36 20.80 -13.96
N LEU A 84 20.34 20.23 -14.59
CA LEU A 84 19.86 20.66 -15.91
C LEU A 84 19.38 22.12 -15.90
N LYS A 85 18.68 22.54 -14.83
CA LYS A 85 18.27 23.94 -14.65
C LYS A 85 19.47 24.89 -14.52
N LYS A 86 20.50 24.50 -13.76
CA LYS A 86 21.72 25.31 -13.64
C LYS A 86 22.46 25.41 -14.97
N ALA A 87 22.59 24.30 -15.70
CA ALA A 87 23.24 24.27 -17.00
C ALA A 87 22.50 25.15 -18.02
N THR A 88 21.17 25.00 -18.13
CA THR A 88 20.35 25.84 -19.02
C THR A 88 20.43 27.33 -18.69
N ALA A 89 20.41 27.69 -17.40
CA ALA A 89 20.60 29.08 -16.98
C ALA A 89 21.99 29.62 -17.37
N TYR A 90 23.05 28.83 -17.17
CA TYR A 90 24.41 29.21 -17.57
C TYR A 90 24.52 29.45 -19.08
N PHE A 91 24.02 28.53 -19.91
CA PHE A 91 24.06 28.68 -21.37
C PHE A 91 23.22 29.86 -21.87
N ALA A 92 22.06 30.13 -21.25
CA ALA A 92 21.25 31.30 -21.57
C ALA A 92 21.99 32.62 -21.24
N GLN A 93 22.68 32.69 -20.11
CA GLN A 93 23.49 33.85 -19.73
C GLN A 93 24.66 34.09 -20.68
N GLU A 94 25.40 33.04 -21.05
CA GLU A 94 26.54 33.14 -21.98
C GLU A 94 26.10 33.63 -23.37
N SER A 95 24.92 33.19 -23.83
CA SER A 95 24.35 33.62 -25.13
C SER A 95 23.96 35.10 -25.16
N LEU A 96 23.63 35.69 -24.00
CA LEU A 96 23.32 37.12 -23.87
C LEU A 96 24.59 37.97 -23.79
N LYS A 97 25.66 37.44 -23.22
CA LYS A 97 26.94 38.15 -23.04
C LYS A 97 27.77 38.24 -24.33
N ASN A 98 27.60 37.27 -25.25
CA ASN A 98 28.29 37.22 -26.54
C ASN A 98 27.52 37.93 -27.68
N ARG A 99 26.49 38.74 -27.38
CA ARG A 99 25.84 39.68 -28.30
C ARG A 99 26.26 41.10 -28.01
#